data_AF-A0A820C1F7-F1
#
_entry.id   AF-A0A820C1F7-F1
#
_cell.length_a   1.000
_cell.length_b   1.000
_cell.length_c   1.000
_cell.angle_alpha   90.00
_cell.angle_beta   90.00
_cell.angle_gamma   90.00
#
_symmetry.space_group_name_H-M   'P 1'
#
loop_
_entity.id
_entity.type
_entity.pdbx_description
1 polymer ?
#
loop_
_entity_poly.entity_id
_entity_poly.type
_entity_poly.pdbx_seq_one_letter_code
_entity_poly.pdbx_strand_id
1 'polypeptide(L)' 'MAIDMITAHESEINRLNVLIQNGQQLFANDQLNDEQYKQLAIDVGRRFMLQLEVQKLKQECDGRAAQLNVV' A
#
# COMPACT_ATOMS: atom_id res chain seq x y z
N MET A 1 4.00 -11.27 -13.75
CA MET A 1 3.80 -10.17 -14.73
C MET A 1 3.56 -8.87 -13.95
N ALA A 2 3.81 -7.69 -14.54
CA ALA A 2 3.64 -6.40 -13.82
C ALA A 2 2.21 -6.20 -13.26
N ILE A 3 1.20 -6.69 -13.98
CA ILE A 3 -0.20 -6.69 -13.55
C ILE A 3 -0.44 -7.56 -12.30
N ASP A 4 0.20 -8.73 -12.20
CA ASP A 4 0.08 -9.59 -11.02
C ASP A 4 0.70 -8.91 -9.79
N MET A 5 1.82 -8.19 -9.99
CA MET A 5 2.48 -7.43 -8.92
C MET A 5 1.59 -6.27 -8.44
N ILE A 6 0.99 -5.51 -9.36
CA ILE A 6 0.03 -4.45 -9.03
C ILE A 6 -1.12 -5.02 -8.20
N THR A 7 -1.75 -6.10 -8.68
CA THR A 7 -2.87 -6.75 -7.98
C THR A 7 -2.48 -7.19 -6.56
N ALA A 8 -1.29 -7.80 -6.41
CA ALA A 8 -0.80 -8.24 -5.12
C ALA A 8 -0.54 -7.05 -4.16
N HIS A 9 0.04 -5.96 -4.65
CA HIS A 9 0.29 -4.77 -3.84
C HIS A 9 -1.01 -4.06 -3.45
N GLU A 10 -1.99 -3.96 -4.35
CA GLU A 10 -3.31 -3.40 -4.05
C GLU A 10 -4.07 -4.22 -3.01
N SER A 11 -3.98 -5.55 -3.08
CA SER A 11 -4.54 -6.44 -2.05
C SER A 11 -3.89 -6.19 -0.68
N GLU A 12 -2.57 -6.06 -0.63
CA GLU A 12 -1.85 -5.80 0.61
C GLU A 12 -2.14 -4.40 1.17
N ILE A 13 -2.28 -3.38 0.31
CA ILE A 13 -2.71 -2.04 0.70
C ILE A 13 -4.09 -2.10 1.38
N ASN A 14 -5.03 -2.87 0.83
CA ASN A 14 -6.35 -3.03 1.41
C ASN A 14 -6.29 -3.71 2.79
N ARG A 15 -5.46 -4.75 2.94
CA ARG A 15 -5.21 -5.37 4.25
C ARG A 15 -4.64 -4.36 5.24
N LEU A 16 -3.63 -3.58 4.85
CA LEU A 16 -3.01 -2.57 5.70
C LEU A 16 -4.00 -1.46 6.09
N ASN A 17 -4.91 -1.05 5.20
CA ASN A 17 -5.95 -0.07 5.53
C ASN A 17 -6.83 -0.54 6.69
N VAL A 18 -7.22 -1.82 6.72
CA VAL A 18 -8.00 -2.39 7.84
C VAL A 18 -7.19 -2.39 9.13
N LEU A 19 -5.91 -2.80 9.09
CA LEU A 19 -5.04 -2.81 10.26
C LEU A 19 -4.81 -1.40 10.82
N ILE A 20 -4.55 -0.43 9.94
CA ILE A 20 -4.35 0.97 10.31
C ILE A 20 -5.63 1.55 10.90
N GLN A 21 -6.80 1.30 10.31
CA GLN A 21 -8.07 1.79 10.84
C GLN A 21 -8.34 1.24 12.25
N ASN A 22 -8.12 -0.06 12.48
CA ASN A 22 -8.25 -0.67 13.80
C ASN A 22 -7.24 -0.08 14.79
N GLY A 23 -5.97 0.08 14.38
CA GLY A 23 -4.94 0.68 15.21
C GLY A 23 -5.24 2.13 15.56
N GLN A 24 -5.77 2.93 14.63
CA GLN A 24 -6.20 4.31 14.89
C GLN A 24 -7.34 4.38 15.90
N GLN A 25 -8.30 3.46 15.85
CA GLN A 25 -9.36 3.38 16.85
C GLN A 25 -8.79 3.04 18.24
N LEU A 26 -7.89 2.06 18.33
CA LEU A 26 -7.22 1.72 19.58
C LEU A 26 -6.38 2.87 20.12
N PHE A 27 -5.68 3.61 19.25
CA PHE A 27 -4.93 4.81 19.63
C PHE A 27 -5.85 5.88 20.21
N ALA A 28 -6.97 6.16 19.54
CA ALA A 28 -7.95 7.16 19.99
C ALA A 28 -8.60 6.81 21.34
N ASN A 29 -8.60 5.53 21.72
CA ASN A 29 -9.13 5.05 22.99
C ASN A 29 -8.04 4.85 24.07
N ASP A 30 -6.79 5.25 23.82
CA ASP A 30 -5.64 4.98 24.70
C ASP A 30 -5.42 3.48 25.00
N GLN A 31 -5.77 2.61 24.06
CA GLN A 31 -5.72 1.14 24.19
C GLN A 31 -4.49 0.51 23.51
N LEU A 32 -3.63 1.30 22.88
CA LEU A 32 -2.38 0.82 22.30
C LEU A 32 -1.26 0.82 23.35
N ASN A 33 -0.55 -0.30 23.46
CA ASN A 33 0.76 -0.31 24.08
C ASN A 33 1.86 0.12 23.07
N ASP A 34 3.07 0.38 23.59
CA ASP A 34 4.21 0.84 22.79
C ASP A 34 4.54 -0.05 21.59
N GLU A 35 4.39 -1.38 21.73
CA GLU A 35 4.67 -2.32 20.64
C GLU A 35 3.61 -2.23 19.55
N GLN A 36 2.33 -2.16 19.95
CA GLN A 36 1.24 -1.99 19.00
C GLN A 36 1.29 -0.63 18.30
N TYR A 37 1.73 0.43 18.99
CA TYR A 37 1.95 1.74 18.37
C TYR A 37 3.08 1.71 17.34
N LYS A 38 4.21 1.07 17.65
CA LYS A 38 5.30 0.87 16.70
C LYS A 38 4.83 0.09 15.47
N GLN A 39 4.07 -0.98 15.67
CA GLN A 39 3.52 -1.77 14.56
C GLN A 39 2.57 -0.93 13.70
N LEU A 40 1.69 -0.12 14.32
CA LEU A 40 0.83 0.80 13.58
C LEU A 40 1.63 1.77 12.71
N ALA A 41 2.72 2.35 13.25
CA ALA A 41 3.59 3.24 12.48
C ALA A 41 4.28 2.51 11.30
N ILE A 42 4.72 1.26 11.52
CA ILE A 42 5.28 0.40 10.47
C ILE A 42 4.25 0.12 9.38
N ASP A 43 3.01 -0.23 9.75
CA ASP A 43 1.93 -0.53 8.81
C ASP A 43 1.59 0.70 7.95
N VAL A 44 1.56 1.89 8.55
CA VAL A 44 1.39 3.18 7.83
C VAL A 44 2.52 3.39 6.83
N GLY A 45 3.77 3.21 7.24
CA GLY A 45 4.93 3.36 6.35
C GLY A 45 4.92 2.35 5.20
N ARG A 46 4.59 1.09 5.49
CA ARG A 46 4.51 0.02 4.50
C ARG A 46 3.39 0.26 3.48
N ARG A 47 2.23 0.75 3.93
CA ARG A 47 1.13 1.11 3.03
C ARG A 47 1.59 2.20 2.06
N PHE A 48 2.26 3.23 2.57
CA PHE A 48 2.76 4.33 1.74
C PHE A 48 3.77 3.85 0.69
N MET A 49 4.72 2.99 1.08
CA MET A 49 5.69 2.41 0.15
C MET A 49 5.02 1.59 -0.96
N LEU A 50 4.07 0.71 -0.62
CA LEU A 50 3.34 -0.08 -1.61
C LEU A 50 2.52 0.80 -2.56
N GLN A 51 1.91 1.88 -2.07
CA GLN A 51 1.19 2.83 -2.92
C GLN A 51 2.11 3.48 -3.96
N LEU A 52 3.32 3.86 -3.58
CA LEU A 52 4.32 4.40 -4.50
C LEU A 52 4.75 3.37 -5.55
N GLU A 53 4.97 2.11 -5.14
CA GLU A 53 5.33 1.02 -6.05
C GLU A 53 4.22 0.73 -7.07
N VAL A 54 2.96 0.70 -6.63
CA VAL A 54 1.80 0.54 -7.53
C VAL A 54 1.75 1.68 -8.54
N GLN A 55 1.92 2.93 -8.10
CA GLN A 55 1.93 4.09 -9.00
C GLN A 55 3.05 3.99 -10.05
N LYS A 56 4.26 3.61 -9.62
CA LYS A 56 5.39 3.40 -10.52
C LYS A 56 5.13 2.30 -11.54
N LEU A 57 4.64 1.14 -11.11
CA LEU A 57 4.33 0.03 -12.00
C LEU A 57 3.23 0.37 -13.00
N LYS A 58 2.20 1.13 -12.59
CA LYS A 58 1.16 1.63 -13.50
C LYS A 58 1.73 2.57 -14.56
N GLN A 59 2.58 3.52 -14.16
CA GLN A 59 3.26 4.42 -15.10
C GLN A 59 4.15 3.66 -16.11
N GLU A 60 4.85 2.62 -15.67
CA GLU A 60 5.65 1.76 -16.56
C GLU A 60 4.77 0.99 -17.56
N CYS A 61 3.61 0.48 -17.11
CA CYS A 61 2.64 -0.17 -17.99
C CYS A 61 2.06 0.81 -19.02
N ASP A 62 1.67 2.02 -18.60
CA ASP A 62 1.11 3.05 -19.47
C ASP A 62 2.16 3.54 -20.50
N GLY A 63 3.40 3.75 -20.06
CA GLY A 63 4.51 4.12 -20.95
C GLY A 63 4.81 3.06 -22.00
N ARG A 64 4.74 1.77 -21.64
CA ARG A 64 4.86 0.65 -22.59
C ARG A 64 3.69 0.56 -23.56
N ALA A 65 2.47 0.80 -23.11
CA ALA A 65 1.29 0.83 -23.99
C ALA A 65 1.38 1.98 -25.01
N ALA A 66 1.86 3.15 -24.59
CA ALA A 66 2.12 4.27 -25.49
C ALA A 66 3.19 3.95 -26.54
N GLN A 67 4.25 3.21 -26.20
CA GLN A 67 5.26 2.78 -27.17
C GLN A 67 4.73 1.74 -28.18
N LEU A 68 3.79 0.89 -27.78
CA LEU A 68 3.20 -0.14 -28.66
C LEU A 68 2.15 0.42 -29.62
N ASN A 69 1.46 1.50 -29.27
CA ASN A 69 0.46 2.15 -30.13
C ASN A 69 1.04 3.13 -31.16
N VAL A 70 2.37 3.25 -31.24
CA VAL A 70 3.08 4.14 -32.20
C VAL A 70 3.72 3.33 -33.35
N VAL A 71 3.32 2.06 -33.52
CA VAL A 71 3.74 1.18 -34.63
C VAL A 71 2.54 0.83 -35.51
#